data_AF-A0A414P7Z4-F1
#
_entry.id   AF-A0A414P7Z4-F1
#
_cell.length_a   1.000
_cell.length_b   1.000
_cell.length_c   1.000
_cell.angle_alpha   90.00
_cell.angle_beta   90.00
_cell.angle_gamma   90.00
#
_symmetry.space_group_name_H-M   'P 1'
#
loop_
_entity.id
_entity.type
_entity.pdbx_description
1 polymer ?
#
loop_
_entity_poly.entity_id
_entity_poly.type
_entity_poly.pdbx_seq_one_letter_code
_entity_poly.pdbx_strand_id
1 'polypeptide(L)'
;MIWTLITVALIIIGIMLLVVNNTCNNLLLFGLGVTSLVVGMFIGFIIGTIAVINLTAVDKSIYEAEMQYESLTKQLQTIDSEYEDVSKAEVIQKVYDWNTKVYKSKYWTESPWTNWLCSEKYSDSLKYIEMEEIHND
;
A
#
# COMPACT_ATOMS: atom_id res chain seq x y z
N MET A 1 10.45 7.97 3.88
CA MET A 1 10.59 8.79 5.09
C MET A 1 10.08 10.22 4.89
N ILE A 2 9.74 10.63 3.67
CA ILE A 2 9.31 12.01 3.39
C ILE A 2 8.00 12.35 4.11
N TRP A 3 7.01 11.45 4.07
CA TRP A 3 5.73 11.66 4.76
C TRP A 3 5.88 11.88 6.27
N THR A 4 6.73 11.10 6.96
CA THR A 4 6.98 11.29 8.40
C THR A 4 7.65 12.62 8.69
N LEU A 5 8.61 13.03 7.86
CA LEU A 5 9.25 14.34 8.00
C LEU A 5 8.25 15.48 7.83
N ILE A 6 7.34 15.39 6.85
CA ILE A 6 6.27 16.38 6.66
C ILE A 6 5.35 16.42 7.89
N THR A 7 4.95 15.26 8.43
CA THR A 7 4.12 15.19 9.63
C THR A 7 4.79 15.85 10.83
N VAL A 8 6.08 15.57 11.07
CA VAL A 8 6.84 16.17 12.17
C VAL A 8 6.95 17.69 11.99
N ALA A 9 7.25 18.16 10.77
CA ALA A 9 7.32 19.58 10.47
C ALA A 9 5.98 20.29 10.72
N LEU A 10 4.85 19.69 10.31
CA LEU A 10 3.51 20.24 10.57
C LEU A 10 3.22 20.36 12.06
N ILE A 11 3.62 19.37 12.87
CA ILE A 11 3.44 19.41 14.32
C ILE A 11 4.27 20.56 14.92
N ILE A 12 5.53 20.69 14.52
CA ILE A 12 6.41 21.76 15.00
C ILE A 12 5.84 23.14 14.64
N ILE A 13 5.39 23.32 13.39
CA ILE A 13 4.76 24.57 12.93
C ILE A 13 3.52 24.87 13.76
N GLY A 14 2.67 23.87 14.02
CA GLY A 14 1.49 24.02 14.86
C GLY A 14 1.80 24.48 16.27
N ILE A 15 2.81 23.88 16.92
CA ILE A 15 3.29 24.31 18.24
C ILE A 15 3.79 25.76 18.20
N MET A 16 4.62 26.11 17.21
CA MET A 16 5.16 27.47 17.08
C MET A 16 4.05 28.51 16.90
N LEU A 17 3.03 28.21 16.09
CA LEU A 17 1.88 29.10 15.88
C LEU A 17 1.09 29.31 17.19
N LEU A 18 0.91 28.28 18.00
CA LEU A 18 0.25 28.39 19.31
C LEU A 18 1.07 29.20 20.31
N VAL A 19 2.40 29.06 20.31
CA VAL A 19 3.31 29.85 21.15
C VAL A 19 3.22 31.34 20.77
N VAL A 20 3.29 31.67 19.49
CA VAL A 20 3.15 33.06 19.01
C VAL A 20 1.74 33.60 19.32
N ASN A 21 0.71 32.78 19.16
CA ASN A 21 -0.66 33.16 19.49
C ASN A 21 -0.81 33.55 20.97
N ASN A 22 -0.08 32.89 21.88
CA ASN A 22 -0.14 33.25 23.31
C ASN A 22 0.29 34.70 23.58
N THR A 23 1.14 35.28 22.73
CA THR A 23 1.55 36.69 22.82
C THR A 23 0.62 37.62 22.03
N CYS A 24 0.18 37.21 20.83
CA CYS A 24 -0.59 38.07 19.94
C CYS A 24 -2.11 38.03 20.15
N ASN A 25 -2.63 37.01 20.86
CA ASN A 25 -4.05 36.72 21.06
C ASN A 25 -4.87 36.82 19.76
N ASN A 26 -4.42 36.13 18.71
CA ASN A 26 -5.00 36.20 17.38
C ASN A 26 -5.72 34.89 17.04
N LEU A 27 -7.05 34.95 16.94
CA LEU A 27 -7.91 33.79 16.64
C LEU A 27 -7.47 33.03 15.37
N LEU A 28 -6.95 33.71 14.36
CA LEU A 28 -6.47 33.07 13.13
C LEU A 28 -5.24 32.20 13.40
N LEU A 29 -4.27 32.69 14.18
CA LEU A 29 -3.08 31.92 14.56
C LEU A 29 -3.45 30.72 15.43
N PHE A 30 -4.42 30.89 16.33
CA PHE A 30 -4.96 29.77 17.11
C PHE A 30 -5.58 28.70 16.21
N GLY A 31 -6.45 29.10 15.27
CA GLY A 31 -7.09 28.18 14.33
C GLY A 31 -6.07 27.43 13.47
N LEU A 32 -5.07 28.11 12.90
CA LEU A 32 -4.01 27.47 12.11
C LEU A 32 -3.13 26.53 12.96
N GLY A 33 -2.80 26.93 14.19
CA GLY A 33 -2.03 26.11 15.12
C GLY A 33 -2.75 24.81 15.49
N VAL A 34 -4.03 24.90 15.87
CA VAL A 34 -4.83 23.71 16.21
C VAL A 34 -5.06 22.82 15.00
N THR A 35 -5.42 23.38 13.85
CA THR A 35 -5.70 22.58 12.64
C THR A 35 -4.46 21.85 12.14
N SER A 36 -3.29 22.49 12.13
CA SER A 36 -2.02 21.84 11.75
C SER A 36 -1.65 20.69 12.69
N LEU A 37 -1.85 20.84 14.01
CA LEU A 37 -1.64 19.77 14.98
C LEU A 37 -2.58 18.58 14.77
N VAL A 38 -3.88 18.87 14.55
CA VAL A 38 -4.89 17.84 14.31
C VAL A 38 -4.54 17.06 13.04
N VAL A 39 -4.25 17.74 11.94
CA VAL A 39 -3.83 17.12 10.67
C VAL A 39 -2.55 16.31 10.85
N GLY A 40 -1.56 16.84 11.56
CA GLY A 40 -0.32 16.13 11.87
C GLY A 40 -0.56 14.84 12.65
N MET A 41 -1.38 14.87 13.70
CA MET A 41 -1.73 13.68 14.48
C MET A 41 -2.49 12.64 13.66
N PHE A 42 -3.45 13.06 12.82
CA PHE A 42 -4.19 12.13 11.96
C PHE A 42 -3.28 11.42 10.95
N ILE A 43 -2.42 12.18 10.25
CA ILE A 43 -1.47 11.59 9.28
C ILE A 43 -0.48 10.68 10.00
N GLY A 44 0.04 11.11 11.15
CA GLY A 44 0.96 10.32 11.97
C GLY A 44 0.35 8.99 12.43
N PHE A 45 -0.93 9.00 12.82
CA PHE A 45 -1.66 7.79 13.20
C PHE A 45 -1.78 6.79 12.04
N ILE A 46 -2.17 7.26 10.85
CA ILE A 46 -2.27 6.42 9.64
C ILE A 46 -0.92 5.79 9.29
N ILE A 47 0.14 6.60 9.31
CA ILE A 47 1.49 6.11 9.03
C ILE A 47 1.93 5.07 10.09
N GLY A 48 1.64 5.34 11.37
CA GLY A 48 1.98 4.45 12.46
C GLY A 48 1.28 3.09 12.36
N THR A 49 -0.01 3.06 12.03
CA THR A 49 -0.75 1.80 11.87
C THR A 49 -0.23 0.97 10.70
N ILE A 50 0.08 1.60 9.56
CA ILE A 50 0.68 0.91 8.40
C ILE A 50 2.03 0.29 8.78
N ALA A 51 2.89 1.04 9.49
CA ALA A 51 4.20 0.54 9.92
C ALA A 51 4.09 -0.67 10.85
N VAL A 52 3.15 -0.64 11.81
CA VAL A 52 2.92 -1.77 12.73
C VAL A 52 2.42 -3.01 11.99
N ILE A 53 1.49 -2.83 11.05
CA ILE A 53 0.97 -3.93 10.22
C ILE A 53 2.10 -4.53 9.40
N ASN A 54 2.93 -3.72 8.76
CA ASN A 54 4.04 -4.22 7.96
C ASN A 54 5.15 -4.85 8.81
N LEU A 55 5.29 -4.48 10.08
CA LEU A 55 6.24 -5.20 10.96
C LEU A 55 5.70 -6.57 11.37
N THR A 56 4.40 -6.68 11.65
CA THR A 56 3.82 -7.87 12.31
C THR A 56 3.23 -8.87 11.32
N ALA A 57 2.65 -8.39 10.22
CA ALA A 57 1.82 -9.18 9.32
C ALA A 57 2.57 -9.64 8.05
N VAL A 58 3.82 -9.23 7.85
CA VAL A 58 4.55 -9.55 6.61
C VAL A 58 4.67 -11.04 6.38
N ASP A 59 5.11 -11.81 7.36
CA ASP A 59 5.29 -13.26 7.17
C ASP A 59 3.96 -13.98 6.88
N LYS A 60 2.89 -13.57 7.56
CA LYS A 60 1.54 -14.08 7.31
C LYS A 60 1.06 -13.73 5.90
N SER A 61 1.26 -12.48 5.48
CA SER A 61 0.86 -12.02 4.15
C SER A 61 1.63 -12.70 3.02
N ILE A 62 2.92 -13.02 3.23
CA ILE A 62 3.74 -13.79 2.29
C ILE A 62 3.16 -15.20 2.12
N TYR A 63 2.86 -15.88 3.22
CA TYR A 63 2.30 -17.23 3.18
C TYR A 63 0.93 -17.28 2.46
N GLU A 64 0.05 -16.33 2.76
CA GLU A 64 -1.26 -16.23 2.08
C GLU A 64 -1.09 -15.93 0.58
N ALA A 65 -0.11 -15.09 0.22
CA ALA A 65 0.20 -14.77 -1.16
C ALA A 65 0.74 -15.97 -1.94
N GLU A 66 1.65 -16.75 -1.35
CA GLU A 66 2.19 -17.97 -1.95
C GLU A 66 1.08 -19.01 -2.20
N MET A 67 0.18 -19.20 -1.23
CA MET A 67 -0.96 -20.11 -1.39
C MET A 67 -1.93 -19.66 -2.49
N GLN A 68 -2.19 -18.35 -2.61
CA GLN A 68 -3.01 -17.79 -3.69
C GLN A 68 -2.35 -17.99 -5.06
N TYR A 69 -1.04 -17.74 -5.17
CA TYR A 69 -0.27 -17.94 -6.39
C TYR A 69 -0.34 -19.41 -6.85
N GLU A 70 -0.09 -20.36 -5.95
CA GLU A 70 -0.16 -21.79 -6.29
C GLU A 70 -1.57 -22.21 -6.71
N SER A 71 -2.60 -21.75 -5.99
CA SER A 71 -3.99 -22.05 -6.31
C SER A 71 -4.39 -21.55 -7.70
N LEU A 72 -3.97 -20.34 -8.04
CA LEU A 72 -4.33 -19.72 -9.32
C LEU A 72 -3.55 -20.33 -10.49
N THR A 73 -2.28 -20.67 -10.27
CA THR A 73 -1.46 -21.39 -11.25
C THR A 73 -2.04 -22.76 -11.57
N LYS A 74 -2.48 -23.52 -10.55
CA LYS A 74 -3.16 -24.82 -10.75
C LYS A 74 -4.49 -24.66 -11.48
N GLN A 75 -5.30 -23.65 -11.13
CA GLN A 75 -6.56 -23.38 -11.83
C GLN A 75 -6.35 -23.05 -13.31
N LEU A 76 -5.31 -22.26 -13.62
CA LEU A 76 -4.95 -21.93 -15.01
C LEU A 76 -4.57 -23.18 -15.80
N GLN A 77 -3.73 -24.07 -15.23
CA GLN A 77 -3.32 -25.33 -15.86
C GLN A 77 -4.50 -26.29 -16.11
N THR A 78 -5.44 -26.40 -15.18
CA THR A 78 -6.61 -27.28 -15.33
C THR A 78 -7.62 -26.76 -16.36
N ILE A 79 -7.74 -25.45 -16.51
CA ILE A 79 -8.69 -24.85 -17.47
C ILE A 79 -8.21 -24.98 -18.91
N ASP A 80 -6.90 -24.99 -19.12
CA ASP A 80 -6.35 -25.17 -20.46
C ASP A 80 -6.58 -26.58 -21.02
N SER A 81 -6.95 -27.55 -20.18
CA SER A 81 -7.19 -28.94 -20.60
C SER A 81 -8.65 -29.33 -20.84
N GLU A 82 -9.68 -28.67 -20.27
CA GLU A 82 -11.02 -29.33 -20.23
C GLU A 82 -12.31 -28.50 -19.99
N TYR A 83 -12.30 -27.17 -19.84
CA TYR A 83 -13.49 -26.43 -19.31
C TYR A 83 -14.11 -25.33 -20.20
N GLU A 84 -15.40 -25.04 -19.94
CA GLU A 84 -16.32 -24.12 -20.64
C GLU A 84 -15.83 -22.64 -20.63
N ASP A 85 -15.99 -21.91 -21.74
CA ASP A 85 -15.42 -20.58 -22.00
C ASP A 85 -15.64 -19.53 -20.89
N VAL A 86 -16.78 -19.60 -20.17
CA VAL A 86 -17.13 -18.68 -19.08
C VAL A 86 -16.21 -18.87 -17.86
N SER A 87 -15.84 -20.12 -17.55
CA SER A 87 -14.92 -20.43 -16.45
C SER A 87 -13.48 -20.02 -16.76
N LYS A 88 -13.10 -20.09 -18.05
CA LYS A 88 -11.80 -19.63 -18.55
C LYS A 88 -11.65 -18.11 -18.41
N ALA A 89 -12.66 -17.35 -18.79
CA ALA A 89 -12.67 -15.90 -18.62
C ALA A 89 -12.54 -15.48 -17.14
N GLU A 90 -13.22 -16.17 -16.21
CA GLU A 90 -13.16 -15.85 -14.78
C GLU A 90 -11.75 -16.08 -14.19
N VAL A 91 -11.09 -17.18 -14.54
CA VAL A 91 -9.74 -17.46 -14.04
C VAL A 91 -8.71 -16.52 -14.66
N ILE A 92 -8.83 -16.20 -15.95
CA ILE A 92 -7.98 -15.18 -16.60
C ILE A 92 -8.14 -13.82 -15.90
N GLN A 93 -9.37 -13.42 -15.55
CA GLN A 93 -9.61 -12.18 -14.82
C GLN A 93 -8.94 -12.20 -13.43
N LYS A 94 -9.04 -13.32 -12.70
CA LYS A 94 -8.36 -13.48 -11.40
C LYS A 94 -6.84 -13.39 -11.54
N VAL A 95 -6.26 -13.95 -12.61
CA VAL A 95 -4.82 -13.85 -12.91
C VAL A 95 -4.42 -12.41 -13.22
N TYR A 96 -5.23 -11.69 -14.00
CA TYR A 96 -5.00 -10.28 -14.27
C TYR A 96 -5.05 -9.41 -13.00
N ASP A 97 -6.02 -9.64 -12.13
CA ASP A 97 -6.13 -8.96 -10.84
C ASP A 97 -4.93 -9.26 -9.94
N TRP A 98 -4.47 -10.51 -9.92
CA TRP A 98 -3.25 -10.90 -9.22
C TRP A 98 -2.03 -10.14 -9.75
N ASN A 99 -1.78 -10.18 -11.06
CA ASN A 99 -0.64 -9.50 -11.69
C ASN A 99 -0.68 -7.98 -11.45
N THR A 100 -1.88 -7.38 -11.44
CA THR A 100 -2.07 -5.97 -11.10
C THR A 100 -1.68 -5.68 -9.65
N LYS A 101 -1.98 -6.58 -8.70
CA LYS A 101 -1.55 -6.45 -7.30
C LYS A 101 -0.03 -6.55 -7.17
N VAL A 102 0.60 -7.53 -7.84
CA VAL A 102 2.06 -7.68 -7.86
C VAL A 102 2.73 -6.41 -8.38
N TYR A 103 2.24 -5.87 -9.51
CA TYR A 103 2.73 -4.62 -10.07
C TYR A 103 2.60 -3.45 -9.09
N LYS A 104 1.42 -3.25 -8.47
CA LYS A 104 1.22 -2.17 -7.51
C LYS A 104 2.15 -2.31 -6.30
N SER A 105 2.32 -3.53 -5.77
CA SER A 105 3.21 -3.78 -4.64
C SER A 105 4.65 -3.36 -4.96
N LYS A 106 5.16 -3.77 -6.13
CA LYS A 106 6.51 -3.42 -6.58
C LYS A 106 6.65 -1.91 -6.80
N TYR A 107 5.69 -1.30 -7.50
CA TYR A 107 5.66 0.14 -7.74
C TYR A 107 5.73 0.99 -6.45
N TRP A 108 4.92 0.65 -5.45
CA TRP A 108 4.91 1.40 -4.19
C TRP A 108 6.16 1.15 -3.34
N THR A 109 6.77 -0.02 -3.46
CA THR A 109 8.04 -0.36 -2.82
C THR A 109 9.21 0.36 -3.51
N GLU A 110 9.18 0.59 -4.82
CA GLU A 110 10.23 1.32 -5.52
C GLU A 110 10.09 2.85 -5.36
N SER A 111 8.88 3.34 -5.12
CA SER A 111 8.60 4.77 -4.99
C SER A 111 9.33 5.42 -3.79
N PRO A 112 10.14 6.48 -3.99
CA PRO A 112 10.85 7.17 -2.90
C PRO A 112 9.95 7.70 -1.78
N TRP A 113 8.68 7.94 -2.10
CA TRP A 113 7.69 8.49 -1.17
C TRP A 113 7.13 7.43 -0.22
N THR A 114 6.95 6.20 -0.71
CA THR A 114 6.20 5.13 -0.03
C THR A 114 7.02 3.89 0.27
N ASN A 115 8.21 3.72 -0.33
CA ASN A 115 9.09 2.56 -0.17
C ASN A 115 9.21 2.14 1.29
N TRP A 116 9.65 3.07 2.14
CA TRP A 116 9.88 2.84 3.56
C TRP A 116 8.64 2.43 4.37
N LEU A 117 7.43 2.67 3.85
CA LEU A 117 6.19 2.19 4.46
C LEU A 117 5.87 0.78 3.99
N CYS A 118 6.28 0.39 2.79
CA CYS A 118 6.02 -0.92 2.20
C CYS A 118 7.05 -1.95 2.70
N SER A 119 6.65 -3.21 2.71
CA SER A 119 7.58 -4.30 3.00
C SER A 119 8.21 -4.79 1.71
N GLU A 120 9.50 -4.51 1.55
CA GLU A 120 10.32 -5.01 0.44
C GLU A 120 10.30 -6.54 0.41
N LYS A 121 10.43 -7.19 1.57
CA LYS A 121 10.34 -8.65 1.71
C LYS A 121 9.02 -9.23 1.17
N TYR A 122 7.89 -8.55 1.44
CA TYR A 122 6.61 -8.98 0.90
C TYR A 122 6.57 -8.77 -0.62
N SER A 123 6.96 -7.60 -1.09
CA SER A 123 6.91 -7.26 -2.51
C SER A 123 7.80 -8.15 -3.39
N ASP A 124 8.97 -8.53 -2.90
CA ASP A 124 9.91 -9.41 -3.61
C ASP A 124 9.44 -10.87 -3.63
N SER A 125 8.65 -11.29 -2.62
CA SER A 125 8.07 -12.64 -2.60
C SER A 125 6.99 -12.83 -3.67
N LEU A 126 6.36 -11.74 -4.14
CA LEU A 126 5.28 -11.80 -5.11
C LEU A 126 5.78 -12.08 -6.53
N LYS A 127 5.21 -13.11 -7.16
CA LYS A 127 5.53 -13.54 -8.51
C LYS A 127 4.40 -13.24 -9.47
N TYR A 128 4.74 -12.79 -10.67
CA TYR A 128 3.80 -12.72 -11.78
C TYR A 128 3.41 -14.13 -12.21
N ILE A 129 2.16 -14.27 -12.63
CA ILE A 129 1.69 -15.46 -13.33
C ILE A 129 1.74 -15.14 -14.81
N GLU A 130 2.62 -15.84 -15.52
CA GLU A 130 2.71 -15.76 -16.97
C GLU A 130 1.43 -16.36 -17.56
N MET A 131 0.71 -15.56 -18.34
CA MET A 131 -0.35 -16.07 -19.20
C MET A 131 0.30 -16.30 -20.55
N GLU A 132 0.38 -17.56 -20.98
CA GLU A 132 0.84 -17.90 -22.33
C GLU A 132 0.00 -17.10 -23.31
N GLU A 133 0.66 -16.37 -24.23
CA GLU A 133 -0.05 -15.56 -25.21
C GLU A 133 -1.01 -16.46 -25.97
N ILE A 134 -2.32 -16.21 -25.82
CA ILE A 134 -3.32 -16.85 -26.66
C ILE A 134 -3.11 -16.25 -28.05
N HIS A 135 -2.24 -16.89 -28.83
CA HIS A 135 -1.91 -16.52 -30.19
C HIS A 135 -3.18 -16.73 -31.01
N ASN A 136 -3.88 -15.63 -31.32
CA ASN A 136 -4.94 -15.61 -32.31
C ASN A 136 -4.28 -15.64 -33.70
N ASP A 137 -4.05 -16.84 -34.23
CA ASP A 137 -3.89 -17.07 -35.68
C ASP A 137 -5.19 -17.63 -36.28
#